data_AF-A0A3D8UKV1-F1
#
_entry.id   AF-A0A3D8UKV1-F1
#
_cell.length_a   1.000
_cell.length_b   1.000
_cell.length_c   1.000
_cell.angle_alpha   90.00
_cell.angle_beta   90.00
_cell.angle_gamma   90.00
#
_symmetry.space_group_name_H-M   'P 1'
#
loop_
_entity.id
_entity.type
_entity.pdbx_description
1 polymer ?
#
loop_
_entity_poly.entity_id
_entity_poly.type
_entity_poly.pdbx_seq_one_letter_code
_entity_poly.pdbx_strand_id
1 'polypeptide(L)' 'MRIILLIAVSFTYLFANAHIFVYHRFGDDRYPSTNTTLIELEKQFLYFQKNGYEVVPIEKIIEKVKNK' A
#
# COMPACT_ATOMS: atom_id res chain seq x y z
N MET A 1 -1.74 -33.77 5.28
CA MET A 1 -0.63 -33.19 4.48
C MET A 1 -1.10 -32.42 3.23
N ARG A 2 -1.99 -32.99 2.39
CA ARG A 2 -2.47 -32.33 1.15
C ARG A 2 -3.12 -30.95 1.34
N ILE A 3 -3.91 -30.76 2.40
CA ILE A 3 -4.60 -29.49 2.71
C ILE A 3 -3.61 -28.40 3.15
N ILE A 4 -2.60 -28.75 3.94
CA ILE A 4 -1.56 -27.81 4.40
C ILE A 4 -0.77 -27.26 3.20
N LEU A 5 -0.47 -28.13 2.22
CA LEU A 5 0.19 -27.74 0.98
C LEU A 5 -0.68 -26.78 0.15
N LEU A 6 -1.99 -27.07 0.02
CA LEU A 6 -2.92 -26.20 -0.70
C LEU A 6 -3.05 -24.81 -0.04
N ILE A 7 -3.08 -24.76 1.29
CA ILE A 7 -3.11 -23.50 2.04
C ILE A 7 -1.81 -22.70 1.81
N ALA A 8 -0.64 -23.34 1.89
CA ALA A 8 0.64 -22.68 1.64
C ALA A 8 0.75 -22.08 0.23
N VAL A 9 0.25 -22.80 -0.79
CA VAL A 9 0.24 -22.31 -2.18
C VAL A 9 -0.76 -21.18 -2.37
N SER A 10 -1.93 -21.21 -1.72
CA SER A 10 -2.90 -20.10 -1.82
C SER A 10 -2.36 -18.78 -1.23
N PHE A 11 -1.41 -18.84 -0.29
CA PHE A 11 -0.80 -17.66 0.33
C PHE A 11 -0.02 -16.80 -0.67
N THR A 12 0.50 -17.39 -1.76
CA THR A 12 1.22 -16.62 -2.80
C THR A 12 0.28 -15.76 -3.64
N TYR A 13 -1.00 -16.14 -3.73
CA TYR A 13 -2.05 -15.38 -4.43
C TYR A 13 -2.56 -14.18 -3.62
N LEU A 14 -2.26 -14.08 -2.32
CA LEU A 14 -2.68 -12.94 -1.49
C LEU A 14 -1.82 -11.69 -1.71
N PHE A 15 -0.65 -11.80 -2.35
CA PHE A 15 0.21 -10.65 -2.58
C PHE A 15 -0.38 -9.75 -3.68
N ALA A 16 -0.79 -8.54 -3.30
CA ALA A 16 -1.16 -7.52 -4.26
C ALA A 16 0.08 -6.96 -4.97
N ASN A 17 -0.01 -6.75 -6.29
CA ASN A 17 1.11 -6.26 -7.10
C ASN A 17 1.33 -4.73 -6.96
N ALA A 18 0.34 -4.02 -6.41
CA ALA A 18 0.40 -2.59 -6.13
C ALA A 18 -0.51 -2.25 -4.94
N HIS A 19 -0.12 -1.25 -4.14
CA HIS A 19 -0.89 -0.72 -3.02
C HIS A 19 -1.16 0.76 -3.26
N ILE A 20 -2.41 1.20 -3.10
CA ILE A 20 -2.84 2.59 -3.32
C ILE A 20 -3.39 3.14 -2.01
N PHE A 21 -2.84 4.27 -1.56
CA PHE A 21 -3.29 4.99 -0.37
C PHE A 21 -3.96 6.30 -0.80
N VAL A 22 -5.19 6.54 -0.34
CA VAL A 22 -5.95 7.75 -0.66
C VAL A 22 -6.00 8.66 0.57
N TYR A 23 -5.20 9.72 0.53
CA TYR A 23 -5.18 10.74 1.57
C TYR A 23 -6.04 11.94 1.16
N HIS A 24 -6.62 12.62 2.15
CA HIS A 24 -7.46 13.78 1.94
C HIS A 24 -6.79 15.07 2.43
N ARG A 25 -6.41 15.12 3.73
CA ARG A 25 -5.75 16.28 4.36
C ARG A 25 -4.62 15.85 5.30
N PHE A 26 -3.70 16.77 5.55
CA PHE A 26 -2.55 16.57 6.43
C PHE A 26 -2.43 17.73 7.42
N GLY A 27 -2.46 17.45 8.72
CA GLY A 27 -2.29 18.46 9.77
C GLY A 27 -3.38 19.54 9.82
N ASP A 28 -4.56 19.29 9.26
CA ASP A 28 -5.69 20.22 9.26
C ASP A 28 -6.72 19.86 10.34
N ASP A 29 -6.50 20.37 11.56
CA ASP A 29 -7.33 20.07 12.73
C ASP A 29 -8.79 20.53 12.60
N ARG A 30 -9.10 21.39 11.60
CA ARG A 30 -10.48 21.80 11.31
C ARG A 30 -11.33 20.66 10.74
N TYR A 31 -10.70 19.61 10.20
CA TYR A 31 -11.38 18.49 9.52
C TYR A 31 -10.92 17.12 10.05
N PRO A 32 -11.19 16.78 11.32
CA PRO A 32 -10.58 15.61 11.99
C PRO A 32 -10.98 14.25 11.39
N SER A 33 -12.16 14.14 10.75
CA SER A 33 -12.66 12.86 10.21
C SER A 33 -11.95 12.40 8.93
N THR A 34 -11.27 13.30 8.22
CA THR A 34 -10.56 13.01 6.95
C THR A 34 -9.15 13.60 6.94
N ASN A 35 -8.55 13.78 8.11
CA ASN A 35 -7.22 14.33 8.27
C ASN A 35 -6.29 13.30 8.90
N THR A 36 -5.03 13.27 8.45
CA THR A 36 -3.96 12.55 9.14
C THR A 36 -2.91 13.55 9.64
N THR A 37 -2.15 13.19 10.67
CA THR A 37 -1.07 14.06 11.15
C THR A 37 0.15 13.94 10.25
N LEU A 38 1.00 14.98 10.21
CA LEU A 38 2.28 14.92 9.50
C LEU A 38 3.22 13.83 10.07
N ILE A 39 3.18 13.64 11.39
CA ILE A 39 3.97 12.59 12.08
C ILE A 39 3.53 11.20 11.62
N GLU A 40 2.23 10.97 11.46
CA GLU A 40 1.71 9.68 11.00
C GLU A 40 2.05 9.44 9.52
N LEU A 41 1.94 10.48 8.68
CA LEU A 41 2.35 10.42 7.27
C LEU A 41 3.84 10.08 7.13
N GLU A 42 4.71 10.69 7.94
CA GLU A 42 6.14 10.42 7.95
C GLU A 42 6.44 8.97 8.36
N LYS A 43 5.77 8.47 9.40
CA LYS A 43 5.90 7.06 9.82
C LYS A 43 5.53 6.08 8.70
N GLN A 44 4.49 6.39 7.92
CA GLN A 44 4.09 5.58 6.78
C GLN A 44 5.17 5.56 5.70
N PHE A 45 5.78 6.71 5.38
CA PHE A 45 6.87 6.77 4.41
C PHE A 45 8.13 6.01 4.87
N LEU A 46 8.49 6.14 6.15
CA LEU A 46 9.59 5.37 6.74
C LEU A 46 9.31 3.87 6.72
N TYR A 47 8.05 3.47 6.98
CA TYR A 47 7.64 2.08 6.87
C TYR A 47 7.81 1.56 5.43
N PHE A 48 7.39 2.32 4.42
CA PHE A 48 7.55 1.93 3.02
C PHE A 48 9.02 1.71 2.66
N GLN A 49 9.88 2.67 3.02
CA GLN A 49 11.32 2.57 2.79
C GLN A 49 11.93 1.35 3.49
N LYS A 50 11.61 1.12 4.76
CA LYS A 50 12.17 0.03 5.57
C LYS A 50 11.75 -1.36 5.08
N ASN A 51 10.56 -1.49 4.50
CA ASN A 51 10.00 -2.78 4.08
C ASN A 51 10.13 -3.04 2.58
N GLY A 52 10.96 -2.26 1.86
CA GLY A 52 11.26 -2.50 0.45
C GLY A 52 10.13 -2.15 -0.51
N TYR A 53 9.20 -1.28 -0.11
CA TYR A 53 8.20 -0.74 -1.02
C TYR A 53 8.81 0.33 -1.92
N GLU A 54 8.52 0.24 -3.22
CA GLU A 54 8.83 1.29 -4.19
C GLU A 54 7.62 2.23 -4.31
N VAL A 55 7.77 3.50 -3.91
CA VAL A 55 6.73 4.51 -4.14
C VAL A 55 6.84 5.00 -5.57
N VAL A 56 5.76 4.82 -6.35
CA VAL A 56 5.74 5.11 -7.78
C VAL A 56 4.56 6.02 -8.15
N PRO A 57 4.69 6.82 -9.23
CA PRO A 57 3.55 7.51 -9.83
C PRO A 57 2.46 6.52 -10.28
N ILE A 58 1.20 6.95 -10.26
CA ILE A 58 0.05 6.10 -10.60
C ILE A 58 0.11 5.62 -12.06
N GLU A 59 0.72 6.40 -12.96
CA GLU A 59 0.90 6.07 -14.37
C GLU A 59 1.68 4.78 -14.56
N LYS A 60 2.71 4.53 -13.73
CA LYS A 60 3.50 3.29 -13.76
C LYS A 60 2.66 2.07 -13.37
N ILE A 61 1.71 2.23 -12.44
CA ILE A 61 0.77 1.17 -12.06
C ILE A 61 -0.21 0.91 -13.22
N ILE A 62 -0.77 1.97 -13.81
CA ILE A 62 -1.69 1.86 -14.95
C ILE A 62 -1.01 1.17 -16.14
N GLU A 63 0.22 1.55 -16.46
CA GLU A 63 1.01 0.92 -17.53
C GLU A 63 1.21 -0.57 -17.28
N LYS A 64 1.61 -0.96 -16.05
CA LYS A 64 1.77 -2.37 -15.69
C LYS A 64 0.48 -3.18 -15.76
N VAL A 65 -0.67 -2.56 -15.48
CA VAL A 65 -1.98 -3.22 -15.58
C VAL A 65 -2.40 -3.38 -17.05
N LYS A 66 -2.13 -2.37 -17.88
CA LYS A 66 -2.47 -2.39 -19.32
C LYS A 66 -1.59 -3.34 -20.13
N ASN A 67 -0.31 -3.45 -19.77
CA ASN A 67 0.67 -4.30 -20.45
C ASN A 67 0.73 -5.73 -19.88
N LYS A 68 -0.31 -6.15 -19.16
CA LYS A 68 -0.45 -7.46 -18.54
C LYS A 68 -1.23 -8.41 -19.45
#